data_AF-A0A0B6ZU02-F1
#
_entry.id   AF-A0A0B6ZU02-F1
#
_cell.length_a   1.000
_cell.length_b   1.000
_cell.length_c   1.000
_cell.angle_alpha   90.00
_cell.angle_beta   90.00
_cell.angle_gamma   90.00
#
_symmetry.space_group_name_H-M   'P 1'
#
loop_
_entity.id
_entity.type
_entity.pdbx_description
1 polymer ?
#
loop_
_entity_poly.entity_id
_entity_poly.type
_entity_poly.pdbx_seq_one_letter_code
_entity_poly.pdbx_strand_id
1 'polypeptide(L)'
;MFHQKRQKTWMHRICEAVLLAGPVPRHVAIIMDGNRRFAAKNSIEKSEGHVKGFDKLAETLEWCLDMGISEVTVYAFSIENFKRSADEVGCLLELSRQKFAKLLQEKDLIQQHEVCVRIIGDISLLPRDLQELLAEAVSLSVNNKKTILNVCFAYTARDDMCMAMRELAAGVKQGCIKQSDISESLFEKCLYTSHCRNVDLLIRTSGEVRLSDFLLWESSFSCLAFVKVLWPEFSIWHLYAAILHYQRNCNKIQIARQSHLIERERLQRESDFCSVMEESSKQMSPTDGDASGCLHSISTNIPAQQNIQARVQQYAVEREKRIEAFLSGVYSRREDYIKSLLPSHPVMIPKPAMLLSAKLD
;
A
#
# COMPACT_ATOMS: atom_id res chain seq x y z
N MET A 1 -4.12 -21.45 -3.25
CA MET A 1 -3.95 -20.22 -4.05
C MET A 1 -3.06 -20.47 -5.25
N PHE A 2 -2.03 -21.32 -5.14
CA PHE A 2 -1.19 -21.75 -6.25
C PHE A 2 -1.49 -23.22 -6.56
N HIS A 3 -2.17 -23.53 -7.65
CA HIS A 3 -2.39 -24.92 -8.08
C HIS A 3 -1.76 -25.14 -9.45
N GLN A 4 -1.34 -26.38 -9.69
CA GLN A 4 -0.75 -26.95 -10.91
C GLN A 4 -0.68 -25.96 -12.10
N LYS A 5 0.54 -25.44 -12.39
CA LYS A 5 0.79 -24.46 -13.46
C LYS A 5 -0.05 -24.76 -14.70
N ARG A 6 -1.03 -23.91 -14.98
CA ARG A 6 -1.87 -24.06 -16.17
C ARG A 6 -0.96 -24.08 -17.40
N GLN A 7 -1.18 -25.03 -18.30
CA GLN A 7 -0.38 -25.12 -19.52
C GLN A 7 -0.60 -23.87 -20.36
N LYS A 8 0.45 -23.06 -20.52
CA LYS A 8 0.47 -21.91 -21.42
C LYS A 8 0.46 -22.40 -22.86
N THR A 9 -0.42 -21.83 -23.68
CA THR A 9 -0.41 -22.01 -25.13
C THR A 9 0.87 -21.44 -25.73
N TRP A 10 1.24 -21.88 -26.94
CA TRP A 10 2.37 -21.30 -27.68
C TRP A 10 2.19 -19.78 -27.88
N MET A 11 0.96 -19.33 -28.08
CA MET A 11 0.64 -17.91 -28.24
C MET A 11 0.89 -17.10 -26.97
N HIS A 12 0.51 -17.63 -25.80
CA HIS A 12 0.85 -17.00 -24.52
C HIS A 12 2.37 -16.84 -24.38
N ARG A 13 3.15 -17.89 -24.68
CA ARG A 13 4.62 -17.84 -24.54
C ARG A 13 5.27 -16.81 -25.48
N ILE A 14 4.81 -16.70 -26.72
CA ILE A 14 5.32 -15.69 -27.66
C ILE A 14 4.98 -14.28 -27.17
N CYS A 15 3.73 -14.04 -26.75
CA CYS A 15 3.33 -12.74 -26.24
C CYS A 15 4.11 -12.36 -24.97
N GLU A 16 4.30 -13.30 -24.04
CA GLU A 16 5.15 -13.10 -22.86
C GLU A 16 6.57 -12.72 -23.25
N ALA A 17 7.21 -13.48 -24.14
CA ALA A 17 8.57 -13.20 -24.57
C ALA A 17 8.71 -11.79 -25.17
N VAL A 18 7.73 -11.35 -25.97
CA VAL A 18 7.70 -10.00 -26.55
C VAL A 18 7.51 -8.94 -25.46
N LEU A 19 6.57 -9.14 -24.54
CA LEU A 19 6.32 -8.18 -23.46
C LEU A 19 7.50 -8.10 -22.49
N LEU A 20 8.14 -9.22 -22.15
CA LEU A 20 9.30 -9.30 -21.25
C LEU A 20 10.56 -8.66 -21.85
N ALA A 21 10.62 -8.46 -23.17
CA ALA A 21 11.68 -7.69 -23.80
C ALA A 21 11.58 -6.18 -23.53
N GLY A 22 10.40 -5.70 -23.11
CA GLY A 22 10.16 -4.31 -22.71
C GLY A 22 10.16 -4.10 -21.20
N PRO A 23 9.93 -2.86 -20.72
CA PRO A 23 9.80 -2.60 -19.29
C PRO A 23 8.53 -3.25 -18.74
N VAL A 24 8.64 -3.93 -17.61
CA VAL A 24 7.52 -4.58 -16.91
C VAL A 24 7.24 -3.83 -15.61
N PRO A 25 5.96 -3.58 -15.24
CA PRO A 25 5.63 -2.96 -13.97
C PRO A 25 6.11 -3.87 -12.82
N ARG A 26 6.75 -3.31 -11.79
CA ARG A 26 7.18 -4.09 -10.63
C ARG A 26 6.06 -4.21 -9.60
N HIS A 27 5.20 -3.20 -9.53
CA HIS A 27 4.04 -3.16 -8.66
C HIS A 27 2.76 -2.87 -9.44
N VAL A 28 1.81 -3.84 -9.40
CA VAL A 28 0.47 -3.68 -9.99
C VAL A 28 -0.59 -3.60 -8.90
N ALA A 29 -1.41 -2.55 -8.93
CA ALA A 29 -2.58 -2.42 -8.07
C ALA A 29 -3.87 -2.77 -8.83
N ILE A 30 -4.80 -3.50 -8.23
CA ILE A 30 -6.01 -4.00 -8.92
C ILE A 30 -7.27 -3.70 -8.11
N ILE A 31 -8.19 -2.96 -8.73
CA ILE A 31 -9.57 -2.80 -8.28
C ILE A 31 -10.43 -3.89 -8.92
N MET A 32 -10.80 -4.89 -8.11
CA MET A 32 -11.52 -6.11 -8.50
C MET A 32 -13.05 -5.90 -8.56
N ASP A 33 -13.51 -5.01 -9.43
CA ASP A 33 -14.91 -4.60 -9.56
C ASP A 33 -15.71 -5.51 -10.54
N GLY A 34 -17.02 -5.58 -10.35
CA GLY A 34 -17.94 -6.27 -11.26
C GLY A 34 -18.44 -7.63 -10.78
N ASN A 35 -18.05 -8.10 -9.59
CA ASN A 35 -18.50 -9.40 -9.04
C ASN A 35 -20.03 -9.54 -9.01
N ARG A 36 -20.75 -8.53 -8.51
CA ARG A 36 -22.22 -8.53 -8.45
C ARG A 36 -22.87 -8.47 -9.84
N ARG A 37 -22.28 -7.70 -10.77
CA ARG A 37 -22.75 -7.61 -12.16
C ARG A 37 -22.54 -8.93 -12.89
N PHE A 38 -21.44 -9.62 -12.61
CA PHE A 38 -21.16 -10.96 -13.13
C PHE A 38 -22.19 -11.97 -12.59
N ALA A 39 -22.50 -11.92 -11.30
CA ALA A 39 -23.50 -12.79 -10.71
C ALA A 39 -24.88 -12.60 -11.37
N ALA A 40 -25.32 -11.34 -11.52
CA ALA A 40 -26.56 -11.01 -12.19
C ALA A 40 -26.57 -11.46 -13.67
N LYS A 41 -25.47 -11.24 -14.41
CA LYS A 41 -25.31 -11.66 -15.81
C LYS A 41 -25.45 -13.18 -15.99
N ASN A 42 -24.98 -13.96 -15.02
CA ASN A 42 -25.00 -15.43 -15.08
C ASN A 42 -26.15 -16.06 -14.31
N SER A 43 -27.09 -15.26 -13.79
CA SER A 43 -28.21 -15.73 -12.96
C SER A 43 -27.78 -16.60 -11.75
N ILE A 44 -26.67 -16.24 -11.12
CA ILE A 44 -26.15 -16.88 -9.90
C ILE A 44 -26.25 -15.91 -8.71
N GLU A 45 -26.09 -16.44 -7.50
CA GLU A 45 -26.10 -15.61 -6.30
C GLU A 45 -24.92 -14.63 -6.25
N LYS A 46 -25.13 -13.47 -5.60
CA LYS A 46 -24.08 -12.45 -5.42
C LYS A 46 -22.87 -13.01 -4.69
N SER A 47 -23.11 -13.84 -3.67
CA SER A 47 -22.12 -14.60 -2.90
C SER A 47 -21.21 -15.42 -3.83
N GLU A 48 -21.81 -16.18 -4.74
CA GLU A 48 -21.08 -17.00 -5.72
C GLU A 48 -20.24 -16.14 -6.68
N GLY A 49 -20.74 -14.97 -7.08
CA GLY A 49 -19.97 -14.00 -7.85
C GLY A 49 -18.69 -13.54 -7.13
N HIS A 50 -18.74 -13.36 -5.81
CA HIS A 50 -17.57 -13.03 -4.99
C HIS A 50 -16.61 -14.22 -4.84
N VAL A 51 -17.12 -15.45 -4.69
CA VAL A 51 -16.30 -16.67 -4.68
C VAL A 51 -15.49 -16.79 -5.98
N LYS A 52 -16.13 -16.62 -7.13
CA LYS A 52 -15.46 -16.64 -8.44
C LYS A 52 -14.46 -15.49 -8.61
N GLY A 53 -14.77 -14.32 -8.04
CA GLY A 53 -13.84 -13.21 -7.98
C GLY A 53 -12.57 -13.55 -7.18
N PHE A 54 -12.70 -14.26 -6.07
CA PHE A 54 -11.53 -14.72 -5.32
C PHE A 54 -10.71 -15.75 -6.11
N ASP A 55 -11.36 -16.70 -6.78
CA ASP A 55 -10.64 -17.69 -7.58
C ASP A 55 -9.89 -17.02 -8.74
N LYS A 56 -10.47 -15.95 -9.31
CA LYS A 56 -9.79 -15.11 -10.31
C LYS A 56 -8.57 -14.37 -9.76
N LEU A 57 -8.60 -13.95 -8.50
CA LEU A 57 -7.44 -13.33 -7.85
C LEU A 57 -6.26 -14.29 -7.83
N ALA A 58 -6.47 -15.54 -7.42
CA ALA A 58 -5.43 -16.56 -7.43
C ALA A 58 -4.81 -16.73 -8.83
N GLU A 59 -5.63 -16.86 -9.88
CA GLU A 59 -5.15 -16.95 -11.27
C GLU A 59 -4.35 -15.71 -11.70
N THR A 60 -4.81 -14.53 -11.31
CA THR A 60 -4.16 -13.27 -11.70
C THR A 60 -2.80 -13.11 -11.02
N LEU A 61 -2.66 -13.55 -9.76
CA LEU A 61 -1.38 -13.54 -9.06
C LEU A 61 -0.36 -14.50 -9.70
N GLU A 62 -0.81 -15.67 -10.16
CA GLU A 62 0.04 -16.58 -10.93
C GLU A 62 0.54 -15.93 -12.23
N TRP A 63 -0.33 -15.24 -12.96
CA TRP A 63 0.08 -14.51 -14.17
C TRP A 63 1.03 -13.35 -13.87
N CYS A 64 0.81 -12.62 -12.78
CA CYS A 64 1.72 -11.57 -12.34
C CYS A 64 3.11 -12.14 -12.03
N LEU A 65 3.19 -13.24 -11.28
CA LEU A 65 4.44 -13.92 -10.97
C LEU A 65 5.17 -14.37 -12.24
N ASP A 66 4.44 -14.97 -13.18
CA ASP A 66 4.99 -15.43 -14.46
C ASP A 66 5.53 -14.28 -15.33
N MET A 67 4.96 -13.08 -15.22
CA MET A 67 5.43 -11.86 -15.88
C MET A 67 6.59 -11.18 -15.12
N GLY A 68 7.04 -11.71 -13.98
CA GLY A 68 8.07 -11.09 -13.15
C GLY A 68 7.59 -9.89 -12.32
N ILE A 69 6.27 -9.70 -12.20
CA ILE A 69 5.67 -8.70 -11.32
C ILE A 69 5.82 -9.22 -9.89
N SER A 70 6.59 -8.50 -9.07
CA SER A 70 6.98 -8.96 -7.73
C SER A 70 6.12 -8.38 -6.61
N GLU A 71 5.28 -7.40 -6.89
CA GLU A 71 4.36 -6.82 -5.91
C GLU A 71 2.97 -6.60 -6.53
N VAL A 72 1.93 -7.06 -5.84
CA VAL A 72 0.53 -6.88 -6.26
C VAL A 72 -0.28 -6.36 -5.08
N THR A 73 -1.00 -5.26 -5.29
CA THR A 73 -1.95 -4.72 -4.30
C THR A 73 -3.37 -4.89 -4.79
N VAL A 74 -4.28 -5.41 -3.96
CA VAL A 74 -5.66 -5.68 -4.36
C VAL A 74 -6.67 -5.04 -3.43
N TYR A 75 -7.72 -4.47 -4.01
CA TYR A 75 -8.80 -3.88 -3.23
C TYR A 75 -9.85 -4.92 -2.87
N ALA A 76 -9.70 -5.58 -1.72
CA ALA A 76 -10.56 -6.69 -1.31
C ALA A 76 -11.83 -6.22 -0.60
N PHE A 77 -11.71 -5.28 0.34
CA PHE A 77 -12.85 -4.77 1.11
C PHE A 77 -12.64 -3.30 1.49
N SER A 78 -13.56 -2.42 1.09
CA SER A 78 -13.51 -0.98 1.42
C SER A 78 -14.27 -0.68 2.71
N ILE A 79 -13.88 0.37 3.44
CA ILE A 79 -14.68 0.90 4.57
C ILE A 79 -16.11 1.25 4.09
N GLU A 80 -16.25 1.75 2.87
CA GLU A 80 -17.56 2.05 2.27
C GLU A 80 -18.43 0.80 2.08
N ASN A 81 -17.85 -0.41 2.10
CA ASN A 81 -18.61 -1.64 1.97
C ASN A 81 -19.38 -2.03 3.25
N PHE A 82 -19.03 -1.46 4.41
CA PHE A 82 -19.83 -1.61 5.63
C PHE A 82 -21.23 -0.97 5.51
N LYS A 83 -21.43 -0.05 4.56
CA LYS A 83 -22.73 0.60 4.29
C LYS A 83 -23.70 -0.29 3.50
N ARG A 84 -23.28 -1.50 3.09
CA ARG A 84 -24.15 -2.48 2.40
C ARG A 84 -25.07 -3.19 3.41
N SER A 85 -25.96 -4.05 2.92
CA SER A 85 -26.84 -4.82 3.81
C SER A 85 -26.02 -5.75 4.72
N ALA A 86 -26.53 -5.97 5.94
CA ALA A 86 -25.87 -6.84 6.94
C ALA A 86 -25.58 -8.24 6.38
N ASP A 87 -26.51 -8.80 5.59
CA ASP A 87 -26.33 -10.11 4.95
C ASP A 87 -25.17 -10.11 3.94
N GLU A 88 -25.05 -9.05 3.13
CA GLU A 88 -23.97 -8.95 2.13
C GLU A 88 -22.61 -8.78 2.82
N VAL A 89 -22.56 -7.94 3.86
CA VAL A 89 -21.34 -7.74 4.67
C VAL A 89 -20.96 -9.04 5.38
N GLY A 90 -21.92 -9.71 6.02
CA GLY A 90 -21.71 -10.99 6.69
C GLY A 90 -21.15 -12.06 5.74
N CYS A 91 -21.72 -12.17 4.53
CA CYS A 91 -21.23 -13.08 3.51
C CYS A 91 -19.80 -12.75 3.04
N LEU A 92 -19.46 -11.46 2.87
CA LEU A 92 -18.11 -11.04 2.48
C LEU A 92 -17.07 -11.33 3.56
N LEU A 93 -17.40 -11.04 4.83
CA LEU A 93 -16.53 -11.33 5.97
C LEU A 93 -16.34 -12.84 6.13
N GLU A 94 -17.40 -13.63 5.97
CA GLU A 94 -17.33 -15.08 6.03
C GLU A 94 -16.50 -15.69 4.91
N LEU A 95 -16.69 -15.22 3.67
CA LEU A 95 -15.82 -15.60 2.55
C LEU A 95 -14.35 -15.27 2.85
N SER A 96 -14.09 -14.12 3.45
CA SER A 96 -12.74 -13.71 3.83
C SER A 96 -12.15 -14.66 4.88
N ARG A 97 -12.89 -15.03 5.93
CA ARG A 97 -12.47 -16.03 6.91
C ARG A 97 -12.07 -17.34 6.25
N GLN A 98 -12.94 -17.88 5.40
CA GLN A 98 -12.71 -19.16 4.72
C GLN A 98 -11.44 -19.12 3.86
N LYS A 99 -11.21 -18.01 3.16
CA LYS A 99 -10.04 -17.88 2.27
C LYS A 99 -8.74 -17.65 3.04
N PHE A 100 -8.73 -16.87 4.12
CA PHE A 100 -7.56 -16.73 4.99
C PHE A 100 -7.26 -18.02 5.76
N ALA A 101 -8.28 -18.72 6.27
CA ALA A 101 -8.10 -20.03 6.90
C ALA A 101 -7.52 -21.05 5.90
N LYS A 102 -8.03 -21.07 4.66
CA LYS A 102 -7.46 -21.91 3.59
C LYS A 102 -6.02 -21.54 3.27
N LEU A 103 -5.69 -20.23 3.24
CA LEU A 103 -4.33 -19.75 3.03
C LEU A 103 -3.38 -20.27 4.12
N LEU A 104 -3.80 -20.24 5.39
CA LEU A 104 -3.04 -20.80 6.52
C LEU A 104 -2.87 -22.33 6.43
N GLN A 105 -3.90 -23.05 5.96
CA GLN A 105 -3.82 -24.50 5.72
C GLN A 105 -2.83 -24.84 4.59
N GLU A 106 -2.75 -23.99 3.57
CA GLU A 106 -1.86 -24.12 2.42
C GLU A 106 -0.49 -23.43 2.62
N LYS A 107 -0.02 -23.30 3.87
CA LYS A 107 1.23 -22.61 4.23
C LYS A 107 2.45 -23.05 3.42
N ASP A 108 2.55 -24.34 3.08
CA ASP A 108 3.69 -24.88 2.34
C ASP A 108 3.82 -24.25 0.95
N LEU A 109 2.68 -23.92 0.30
CA LEU A 109 2.67 -23.25 -1.01
C LEU A 109 3.12 -21.80 -0.90
N ILE A 110 2.75 -21.10 0.19
CA ILE A 110 3.19 -19.72 0.46
C ILE A 110 4.71 -19.68 0.64
N GLN A 111 5.24 -20.63 1.40
CA GLN A 111 6.68 -20.75 1.64
C GLN A 111 7.44 -21.14 0.37
N GLN A 112 6.93 -22.13 -0.39
CA GLN A 112 7.54 -22.58 -1.65
C GLN A 112 7.64 -21.45 -2.68
N HIS A 113 6.65 -20.56 -2.74
CA HIS A 113 6.64 -19.42 -3.65
C HIS A 113 7.21 -18.14 -3.02
N GLU A 114 7.67 -18.18 -1.77
CA GLU A 114 8.17 -17.04 -1.00
C GLU A 114 7.25 -15.81 -1.12
N VAL A 115 5.95 -16.02 -0.88
CA VAL A 115 4.93 -14.96 -0.93
C VAL A 115 4.80 -14.31 0.44
N CYS A 116 5.04 -13.00 0.52
CA CYS A 116 4.81 -12.14 1.67
C CYS A 116 3.40 -11.54 1.58
N VAL A 117 2.53 -11.86 2.53
CA VAL A 117 1.17 -11.30 2.61
C VAL A 117 1.17 -10.13 3.58
N ARG A 118 0.67 -8.97 3.14
CA ARG A 118 0.49 -7.77 3.96
C ARG A 118 -0.96 -7.34 3.91
N ILE A 119 -1.50 -6.87 5.03
CA ILE A 119 -2.85 -6.31 5.11
C ILE A 119 -2.73 -4.80 5.25
N ILE A 120 -3.50 -4.07 4.44
CA ILE A 120 -3.50 -2.61 4.38
C ILE A 120 -4.91 -2.11 4.70
N GLY A 121 -5.07 -1.31 5.75
CA GLY A 121 -6.37 -0.77 6.17
C GLY A 121 -6.60 -0.83 7.66
N ASP A 122 -7.75 -0.33 8.11
CA ASP A 122 -8.11 -0.30 9.52
C ASP A 122 -8.71 -1.64 9.95
N ILE A 123 -7.83 -2.56 10.34
CA ILE A 123 -8.22 -3.89 10.80
C ILE A 123 -9.01 -3.85 12.12
N SER A 124 -8.99 -2.75 12.88
CA SER A 124 -9.75 -2.63 14.13
C SER A 124 -11.27 -2.64 13.89
N LEU A 125 -11.71 -2.30 12.67
CA LEU A 125 -13.11 -2.34 12.24
C LEU A 125 -13.63 -3.75 11.97
N LEU A 126 -12.76 -4.75 11.94
CA LEU A 126 -13.12 -6.13 11.62
C LEU A 126 -13.51 -6.93 12.87
N PRO A 127 -14.32 -7.99 12.74
CA PRO A 127 -14.55 -8.94 13.83
C PRO A 127 -13.24 -9.52 14.37
N ARG A 128 -13.14 -9.70 15.70
CA ARG A 128 -11.91 -10.11 16.39
C ARG A 128 -11.31 -11.40 15.84
N ASP A 129 -12.14 -12.39 15.57
CA ASP A 129 -11.74 -13.67 14.98
C ASP A 129 -11.08 -13.51 13.61
N LEU A 130 -11.57 -12.57 12.78
CA LEU A 130 -10.94 -12.25 11.50
C LEU A 130 -9.62 -11.47 11.69
N GLN A 131 -9.55 -10.57 12.68
CA GLN A 131 -8.30 -9.87 13.01
C GLN A 131 -7.18 -10.85 13.36
N GLU A 132 -7.49 -11.87 14.18
CA GLU A 132 -6.54 -12.91 14.59
C GLU A 132 -6.05 -13.73 13.38
N LEU A 133 -6.97 -14.17 12.50
CA LEU A 133 -6.62 -14.88 11.26
C LEU A 133 -5.72 -14.06 10.33
N LEU A 134 -5.98 -12.76 10.19
CA LEU A 134 -5.17 -11.86 9.39
C LEU A 134 -3.76 -11.70 9.98
N ALA A 135 -3.67 -11.53 11.30
CA ALA A 135 -2.39 -11.41 12.00
C ALA A 135 -1.53 -12.68 11.86
N GLU A 136 -2.16 -13.86 11.94
CA GLU A 136 -1.49 -15.13 11.67
C GLU A 136 -0.95 -15.22 10.23
N ALA A 137 -1.75 -14.83 9.23
CA ALA A 137 -1.35 -14.87 7.83
C ALA A 137 -0.17 -13.93 7.51
N VAL A 138 -0.17 -12.73 8.09
CA VAL A 138 0.94 -11.77 7.98
C VAL A 138 2.19 -12.35 8.66
N SER A 139 2.06 -12.85 9.89
CA SER A 139 3.19 -13.38 10.66
C SER A 139 3.84 -14.60 10.01
N LEU A 140 3.03 -15.48 9.41
CA LEU A 140 3.51 -16.67 8.69
C LEU A 140 4.44 -16.31 7.51
N SER A 141 4.24 -15.15 6.88
CA SER A 141 4.85 -14.79 5.61
C SER A 141 5.79 -13.59 5.67
N VAL A 142 6.05 -13.03 6.86
CA VAL A 142 6.83 -11.80 7.04
C VAL A 142 8.25 -11.86 6.49
N ASN A 143 8.88 -13.05 6.54
CA ASN A 143 10.27 -13.25 6.10
C ASN A 143 10.39 -13.51 4.59
N ASN A 144 9.28 -13.68 3.89
CA ASN A 144 9.26 -13.98 2.46
C ASN A 144 9.58 -12.71 1.66
N LYS A 145 10.38 -12.83 0.59
CA LYS A 145 10.91 -11.66 -0.15
C LYS A 145 10.68 -11.68 -1.66
N LYS A 146 10.25 -12.81 -2.21
CA LYS A 146 10.17 -13.00 -3.67
C LYS A 146 8.94 -12.31 -4.27
N THR A 147 7.79 -12.47 -3.64
CA THR A 147 6.52 -11.94 -4.12
C THR A 147 5.78 -11.30 -2.97
N ILE A 148 5.25 -10.10 -3.17
CA ILE A 148 4.51 -9.36 -2.14
C ILE A 148 3.05 -9.25 -2.60
N LEU A 149 2.13 -9.71 -1.75
CA LEU A 149 0.70 -9.53 -1.91
C LEU A 149 0.20 -8.58 -0.82
N ASN A 150 -0.19 -7.37 -1.23
CA ASN A 150 -0.84 -6.42 -0.35
C ASN A 150 -2.36 -6.54 -0.52
N VAL A 151 -3.07 -6.85 0.55
CA VAL A 151 -4.53 -6.97 0.55
C VAL A 151 -5.12 -5.75 1.27
N CYS A 152 -5.72 -4.85 0.52
CA CYS A 152 -6.43 -3.71 1.09
C CYS A 152 -7.79 -4.18 1.64
N PHE A 153 -7.93 -4.16 2.97
CA PHE A 153 -9.07 -4.72 3.69
C PHE A 153 -9.51 -3.75 4.80
N ALA A 154 -10.80 -3.40 4.82
CA ALA A 154 -11.29 -2.24 5.57
C ALA A 154 -10.46 -0.97 5.27
N TYR A 155 -10.24 -0.70 3.98
CA TYR A 155 -9.37 0.38 3.52
C TYR A 155 -10.15 1.46 2.74
N THR A 156 -9.78 2.73 2.93
CA THR A 156 -9.96 3.82 1.95
C THR A 156 -8.73 4.72 2.02
N ALA A 157 -8.35 5.34 0.89
CA ALA A 157 -7.17 6.20 0.86
C ALA A 157 -7.34 7.44 1.74
N ARG A 158 -8.54 8.01 1.80
CA ARG A 158 -8.83 9.13 2.71
C ARG A 158 -8.66 8.77 4.18
N ASP A 159 -9.07 7.57 4.59
CA ASP A 159 -8.88 7.13 5.97
C ASP A 159 -7.40 6.92 6.30
N ASP A 160 -6.64 6.29 5.40
CA ASP A 160 -5.18 6.12 5.52
C ASP A 160 -4.47 7.48 5.65
N MET A 161 -4.82 8.43 4.78
CA MET A 161 -4.28 9.80 4.86
C MET A 161 -4.62 10.48 6.20
N CYS A 162 -5.86 10.34 6.69
CA CYS A 162 -6.24 10.87 8.00
C CYS A 162 -5.46 10.20 9.14
N MET A 163 -5.23 8.89 9.07
CA MET A 163 -4.43 8.16 10.06
C MET A 163 -2.97 8.63 10.06
N ALA A 164 -2.35 8.77 8.89
CA ALA A 164 -1.00 9.32 8.76
C ALA A 164 -0.91 10.75 9.34
N MET A 165 -1.90 11.62 9.06
CA MET A 165 -1.96 12.96 9.65
C MET A 165 -2.06 12.94 11.18
N ARG A 166 -2.84 12.01 11.76
CA ARG A 166 -2.94 11.85 13.22
C ARG A 166 -1.61 11.42 13.83
N GLU A 167 -0.89 10.49 13.21
CA GLU A 167 0.45 10.06 13.66
C GLU A 167 1.44 11.23 13.65
N LEU A 168 1.46 12.03 12.59
CA LEU A 168 2.31 13.21 12.49
C LEU A 168 1.96 14.26 13.55
N ALA A 169 0.67 14.58 13.71
CA ALA A 169 0.21 15.51 14.72
C ALA A 169 0.55 15.06 16.15
N ALA A 170 0.43 13.75 16.42
CA ALA A 170 0.86 13.17 17.70
C ALA A 170 2.38 13.27 17.89
N GLY A 171 3.17 12.98 16.85
CA GLY A 171 4.63 13.13 16.86
C GLY A 171 5.09 14.56 17.16
N VAL A 172 4.43 15.56 16.58
CA VAL A 172 4.70 16.98 16.88
C VAL A 172 4.32 17.32 18.31
N LYS A 173 3.12 16.91 18.76
CA LYS A 173 2.64 17.18 20.13
C LYS A 173 3.55 16.56 21.20
N GLN A 174 4.12 15.39 20.92
CA GLN A 174 5.04 14.68 21.82
C GLN A 174 6.47 15.21 21.76
N GLY A 175 6.78 16.14 20.84
CA GLY A 175 8.12 16.67 20.64
C GLY A 175 9.10 15.71 19.96
N CYS A 176 8.61 14.61 19.37
CA CYS A 176 9.43 13.65 18.63
C CYS A 176 9.93 14.23 17.30
N ILE A 177 9.10 15.06 16.65
CA ILE A 177 9.40 15.79 15.41
C ILE A 177 8.97 17.25 15.55
N LYS A 178 9.59 18.14 14.78
CA LYS A 178 9.18 19.55 14.64
C LYS A 178 8.10 19.67 13.55
N GLN A 179 7.31 20.73 13.59
CA GLN A 179 6.37 21.05 12.51
C GLN A 179 7.08 21.19 11.15
N SER A 180 8.28 21.77 11.15
CA SER A 180 9.15 21.91 9.97
C SER A 180 9.71 20.59 9.44
N ASP A 181 9.62 19.50 10.20
CA ASP A 181 10.05 18.17 9.76
C ASP A 181 8.96 17.48 8.91
N ILE A 182 7.72 17.98 8.92
CA ILE A 182 6.62 17.42 8.14
C ILE A 182 6.85 17.74 6.65
N SER A 183 7.00 16.69 5.86
CA SER A 183 7.15 16.75 4.41
C SER A 183 6.37 15.64 3.74
N GLU A 184 6.23 15.72 2.42
CA GLU A 184 5.62 14.67 1.60
C GLU A 184 6.30 13.30 1.84
N SER A 185 7.63 13.28 1.95
CA SER A 185 8.42 12.06 2.22
C SER A 185 8.13 11.47 3.61
N LEU A 186 7.99 12.31 4.64
CA LEU A 186 7.63 11.84 5.97
C LEU A 186 6.18 11.34 6.02
N PHE A 187 5.29 12.02 5.33
CA PHE A 187 3.88 11.63 5.19
C PHE A 187 3.74 10.26 4.54
N GLU A 188 4.43 10.01 3.43
CA GLU A 188 4.46 8.70 2.75
C GLU A 188 4.87 7.55 3.68
N LYS A 189 5.89 7.79 4.52
CA LYS A 189 6.37 6.80 5.50
C LYS A 189 5.37 6.54 6.64
N CYS A 190 4.38 7.42 6.81
CA CYS A 190 3.32 7.24 7.80
C CYS A 190 2.05 6.56 7.23
N LEU A 191 1.94 6.36 5.91
CA LEU A 191 0.82 5.61 5.32
C LEU A 191 0.90 4.12 5.69
N TYR A 192 -0.20 3.37 5.52
CA TYR A 192 -0.17 1.92 5.65
C TYR A 192 0.75 1.25 4.59
N THR A 193 0.94 1.92 3.46
CA THR A 193 1.76 1.50 2.31
C THR A 193 3.24 1.86 2.44
N SER A 194 3.72 2.29 3.62
CA SER A 194 5.10 2.78 3.81
C SER A 194 6.21 1.80 3.40
N HIS A 195 5.92 0.50 3.37
CA HIS A 195 6.85 -0.56 2.94
C HIS A 195 6.61 -1.06 1.51
N CYS A 196 5.63 -0.49 0.80
CA CYS A 196 5.29 -0.84 -0.57
C CYS A 196 6.17 -0.05 -1.55
N ARG A 197 6.40 -0.64 -2.73
CA ARG A 197 6.96 0.12 -3.85
C ARG A 197 5.89 1.06 -4.41
N ASN A 198 6.31 2.10 -5.13
CA ASN A 198 5.39 2.93 -5.90
C ASN A 198 4.57 2.08 -6.87
N VAL A 199 3.29 2.37 -7.00
CA VAL A 199 2.42 1.69 -7.96
C VAL A 199 2.86 2.08 -9.37
N ASP A 200 3.16 1.10 -10.21
CA ASP A 200 3.53 1.34 -11.61
C ASP A 200 2.30 1.32 -12.52
N LEU A 201 1.38 0.40 -12.24
CA LEU A 201 0.15 0.19 -13.02
C LEU A 201 -1.02 -0.08 -12.07
N LEU A 202 -2.08 0.72 -12.18
CA LEU A 202 -3.35 0.51 -11.50
C LEU A 202 -4.39 0.05 -12.52
N ILE A 203 -4.90 -1.16 -12.34
CA ILE A 203 -5.93 -1.76 -13.19
C ILE A 203 -7.27 -1.68 -12.46
N ARG A 204 -8.30 -1.19 -13.14
CA ARG A 204 -9.69 -1.29 -12.67
C ARG A 204 -10.54 -2.00 -13.70
N THR A 205 -11.24 -3.03 -13.25
CA THR A 205 -12.19 -3.80 -14.05
C THR A 205 -13.58 -3.16 -14.07
N SER A 206 -14.50 -3.75 -14.85
CA SER A 206 -15.93 -3.43 -15.00
C SER A 206 -16.31 -2.17 -15.79
N GLY A 207 -15.35 -1.47 -16.38
CA GLY A 207 -15.59 -0.30 -17.25
C GLY A 207 -15.82 1.02 -16.51
N GLU A 208 -15.79 1.01 -15.18
CA GLU A 208 -15.89 2.22 -14.36
C GLU A 208 -14.58 3.04 -14.43
N VAL A 209 -14.68 4.35 -14.67
CA VAL A 209 -13.54 5.26 -14.84
C VAL A 209 -13.29 6.14 -13.62
N ARG A 210 -13.21 5.54 -12.43
CA ARG A 210 -12.88 6.22 -11.17
C ARG A 210 -11.93 5.39 -10.32
N LEU A 211 -11.32 5.96 -9.28
CA LEU A 211 -10.44 5.21 -8.36
C LEU A 211 -11.18 4.65 -7.14
N SER A 212 -12.38 5.16 -6.82
CA SER A 212 -13.17 4.67 -5.67
C SER A 212 -12.40 4.71 -4.34
N ASP A 213 -11.68 5.80 -4.09
CA ASP A 213 -10.92 6.01 -2.85
C ASP A 213 -9.86 4.92 -2.60
N PHE A 214 -9.22 4.45 -3.67
CA PHE A 214 -8.18 3.43 -3.64
C PHE A 214 -6.83 4.03 -4.02
N LEU A 215 -5.85 3.89 -3.14
CA LEU A 215 -4.44 4.26 -3.35
C LEU A 215 -4.28 5.66 -4.00
N LEU A 216 -5.03 6.67 -3.52
CA LEU A 216 -5.08 7.98 -4.17
C LEU A 216 -3.71 8.68 -4.17
N TRP A 217 -2.95 8.49 -3.09
CA TRP A 217 -1.62 9.05 -2.95
C TRP A 217 -0.60 8.29 -3.81
N GLU A 218 -0.58 6.97 -3.66
CA GLU A 218 0.39 6.07 -4.29
C GLU A 218 0.22 5.96 -5.80
N SER A 219 -0.99 6.23 -6.30
CA SER A 219 -1.31 6.17 -7.73
C SER A 219 -1.12 7.49 -8.51
N SER A 220 -0.66 8.55 -7.83
CA SER A 220 -0.46 9.89 -8.42
C SER A 220 0.43 9.88 -9.67
N PHE A 221 1.48 9.05 -9.68
CA PHE A 221 2.39 8.84 -10.81
C PHE A 221 2.32 7.40 -11.32
N SER A 222 1.13 6.83 -11.49
CA SER A 222 0.94 5.48 -12.03
C SER A 222 0.28 5.48 -13.40
N CYS A 223 0.48 4.41 -14.16
CA CYS A 223 -0.32 4.16 -15.35
C CYS A 223 -1.71 3.66 -14.92
N LEU A 224 -2.78 4.32 -15.38
CA LEU A 224 -4.16 3.93 -15.05
C LEU A 224 -4.79 3.17 -16.22
N ALA A 225 -5.18 1.92 -15.98
CA ALA A 225 -5.81 1.05 -16.99
C ALA A 225 -7.24 0.68 -16.57
N PHE A 226 -8.22 1.32 -17.20
CA PHE A 226 -9.63 0.98 -17.03
C PHE A 226 -10.05 -0.03 -18.11
N VAL A 227 -10.47 -1.22 -17.69
CA VAL A 227 -10.88 -2.30 -18.59
C VAL A 227 -12.36 -2.63 -18.39
N LYS A 228 -13.08 -2.87 -19.50
CA LYS A 228 -14.53 -3.09 -19.49
C LYS A 228 -14.96 -4.44 -18.92
N VAL A 229 -14.06 -5.44 -18.96
CA VAL A 229 -14.35 -6.80 -18.49
C VAL A 229 -14.70 -6.84 -17.00
N LEU A 230 -15.68 -7.65 -16.61
CA LEU A 230 -16.03 -7.87 -15.21
C LEU A 230 -14.94 -8.70 -14.52
N TRP A 231 -14.64 -8.44 -13.24
CA TRP A 231 -13.54 -9.09 -12.55
C TRP A 231 -13.50 -10.62 -12.70
N PRO A 232 -14.59 -11.40 -12.46
CA PRO A 232 -14.54 -12.86 -12.63
C PRO A 232 -14.23 -13.34 -14.05
N GLU A 233 -14.42 -12.49 -15.07
CA GLU A 233 -14.13 -12.77 -16.49
C GLU A 233 -12.75 -12.26 -16.92
N PHE A 234 -11.98 -11.64 -16.01
CA PHE A 234 -10.64 -11.16 -16.31
C PHE A 234 -9.74 -12.31 -16.81
N SER A 235 -8.92 -12.01 -17.80
CA SER A 235 -8.09 -13.03 -18.48
C SER A 235 -6.68 -12.52 -18.68
N ILE A 236 -5.76 -13.44 -18.95
CA ILE A 236 -4.35 -13.13 -19.18
C ILE A 236 -4.15 -12.10 -20.30
N TRP A 237 -5.02 -12.11 -21.32
CA TRP A 237 -5.00 -11.14 -22.42
C TRP A 237 -5.31 -9.71 -21.95
N HIS A 238 -6.18 -9.56 -20.95
CA HIS A 238 -6.45 -8.25 -20.36
C HIS A 238 -5.25 -7.74 -19.56
N LEU A 239 -4.56 -8.63 -18.83
CA LEU A 239 -3.31 -8.30 -18.15
C LEU A 239 -2.23 -7.88 -19.15
N TYR A 240 -2.06 -8.63 -20.26
CA TYR A 240 -1.10 -8.28 -21.31
C TYR A 240 -1.41 -6.94 -21.96
N ALA A 241 -2.67 -6.66 -22.25
CA ALA A 241 -3.08 -5.37 -22.78
C ALA A 241 -2.76 -4.23 -21.79
N ALA A 242 -2.96 -4.44 -20.49
CA ALA A 242 -2.62 -3.47 -19.45
C ALA A 242 -1.09 -3.26 -19.33
N ILE A 243 -0.28 -4.32 -19.42
CA ILE A 243 1.19 -4.23 -19.43
C ILE A 243 1.67 -3.50 -20.68
N LEU A 244 1.10 -3.79 -21.85
CA LEU A 244 1.43 -3.08 -23.08
C LEU A 244 1.06 -1.59 -22.97
N HIS A 245 -0.08 -1.28 -22.34
CA HIS A 245 -0.48 0.09 -22.07
C HIS A 245 0.52 0.80 -21.14
N TYR A 246 1.01 0.11 -20.09
CA TYR A 246 2.10 0.60 -19.25
C TYR A 246 3.37 0.87 -20.06
N GLN A 247 3.82 -0.08 -20.89
CA GLN A 247 5.03 0.06 -21.70
C GLN A 247 5.00 1.28 -22.63
N ARG A 248 3.82 1.63 -23.16
CA ARG A 248 3.63 2.81 -24.01
C ARG A 248 3.76 4.13 -23.25
N ASN A 249 3.50 4.13 -21.95
CA ASN A 249 3.43 5.35 -21.13
C ASN A 249 4.57 5.47 -20.11
N CYS A 250 5.29 4.38 -19.82
CA CYS A 250 6.24 4.30 -18.71
C CYS A 250 7.31 5.40 -18.77
N ASN A 251 7.84 5.73 -19.94
CA ASN A 251 8.88 6.75 -20.09
C ASN A 251 8.38 8.14 -19.66
N LYS A 252 7.17 8.53 -20.07
CA LYS A 252 6.59 9.83 -19.69
C LYS A 252 6.30 9.90 -18.20
N ILE A 253 5.76 8.82 -17.64
CA ILE A 253 5.46 8.71 -16.20
C ILE A 253 6.76 8.77 -15.39
N GLN A 254 7.81 8.07 -15.83
CA GLN A 254 9.11 8.09 -15.17
C GLN A 254 9.73 9.49 -15.18
N ILE A 255 9.68 10.21 -16.30
CA ILE A 255 10.16 11.60 -16.38
C ILE A 255 9.40 12.48 -15.39
N ALA A 256 8.06 12.42 -15.39
CA ALA A 256 7.23 13.21 -14.47
C ALA A 256 7.55 12.88 -13.00
N ARG A 257 7.70 11.59 -12.68
CA ARG A 257 8.07 11.12 -11.33
C ARG A 257 9.44 11.63 -10.91
N GLN A 258 10.44 11.59 -11.80
CA GLN A 258 11.79 12.10 -11.49
C GLN A 258 11.80 13.62 -11.29
N SER A 259 11.11 14.38 -12.13
CA SER A 259 10.96 15.83 -11.95
C SER A 259 10.31 16.18 -10.61
N HIS A 260 9.27 15.42 -10.22
CA HIS A 260 8.62 15.60 -8.92
C HIS A 260 9.57 15.30 -7.75
N LEU A 261 10.38 14.25 -7.83
CA LEU A 261 11.38 13.93 -6.79
C LEU A 261 12.44 15.03 -6.63
N ILE A 262 12.94 15.58 -7.74
CA ILE A 262 13.90 16.70 -7.73
C ILE A 262 13.29 17.93 -7.07
N GLU A 263 12.04 18.25 -7.42
CA GLU A 263 11.32 19.38 -6.84
C GLU A 263 11.08 19.19 -5.34
N ARG A 264 10.71 17.97 -4.92
CA ARG A 264 10.54 17.61 -3.52
C ARG A 264 11.82 17.80 -2.70
N GLU A 265 12.96 17.39 -3.25
CA GLU A 265 14.26 17.64 -2.59
C GLU A 265 14.60 19.13 -2.51
N ARG A 266 14.29 19.91 -3.55
CA ARG A 266 14.49 21.37 -3.54
C ARG A 266 13.68 22.02 -2.43
N LEU A 267 12.37 21.72 -2.34
CA LEU A 267 11.48 22.23 -1.31
C LEU A 267 11.92 21.84 0.10
N GLN A 268 12.45 20.62 0.29
CA GLN A 268 13.00 20.21 1.58
C GLN A 268 14.21 21.06 1.98
N ARG A 269 15.16 21.32 1.07
CA ARG A 269 16.32 22.17 1.34
C ARG A 269 15.92 23.61 1.67
N GLU A 270 14.88 24.13 1.01
CA GLU A 270 14.32 25.45 1.29
C GLU A 270 13.68 25.51 2.69
N SER A 271 12.93 24.47 3.07
CA SER A 271 12.38 24.35 4.43
C SER A 271 13.47 24.33 5.50
N ASP A 272 14.57 23.61 5.26
CA ASP A 272 15.70 23.53 6.18
C ASP A 272 16.38 24.89 6.34
N PHE A 273 16.58 25.59 5.22
CA PHE A 273 17.14 26.93 5.22
C PHE A 273 16.26 27.90 6.02
N CYS A 274 14.95 27.92 5.77
CA CYS A 274 14.00 28.75 6.52
C CYS A 274 14.06 28.46 8.03
N SER A 275 14.12 27.17 8.41
CA SER A 275 14.20 26.76 9.81
C SER A 275 15.46 27.28 10.51
N VAL A 276 16.62 27.21 9.85
CA VAL A 276 17.88 27.74 10.39
C VAL A 276 17.85 29.27 10.52
N MET A 277 17.26 29.96 9.55
CA MET A 277 17.11 31.41 9.60
C MET A 277 16.21 31.84 10.77
N GLU A 278 15.07 31.16 10.97
CA GLU A 278 14.19 31.42 12.11
C GLU A 278 14.85 31.16 13.46
N GLU A 279 15.62 30.07 13.59
CA GLU A 279 16.38 29.77 14.82
C GLU A 279 17.43 30.86 15.11
N SER A 280 18.06 31.41 14.07
CA SER A 280 19.03 32.51 14.20
C SER A 280 18.38 33.82 14.65
N SER A 281 17.23 34.16 14.07
CA SER A 281 16.48 35.37 14.46
C SER A 281 15.99 35.31 15.91
N LYS A 282 15.59 34.12 16.38
CA LYS A 282 15.18 33.91 17.78
C LYS A 282 16.35 34.03 18.76
N GLN A 283 17.57 33.69 18.36
CA GLN A 283 18.77 33.86 19.20
C GLN A 283 19.25 35.32 19.32
N MET A 284 18.82 36.21 18.40
CA MET A 284 19.20 37.64 18.40
C MET A 284 18.22 38.53 19.19
N SER A 285 17.22 37.97 19.88
CA SER A 285 16.31 38.71 20.78
C SER A 285 16.03 37.90 22.06
N PRO A 286 16.21 38.41 23.30
CA PRO A 286 16.38 39.79 23.75
C PRO A 286 17.71 40.09 24.49
N THR A 287 18.37 41.19 24.11
CA THR A 287 19.06 42.06 25.07
C THR A 287 18.52 43.47 24.86
N ASP A 288 17.81 43.99 25.85
CA ASP A 288 17.61 45.43 26.02
C ASP A 288 18.96 46.14 25.95
N GLY A 289 19.06 47.20 25.16
CA GLY A 289 20.25 48.03 25.10
C GLY A 289 20.45 48.75 23.78
N ASP A 290 19.91 49.96 23.71
CA ASP A 290 20.33 51.08 22.87
C ASP A 290 20.21 50.97 21.34
N ALA A 291 19.10 51.53 20.87
CA ALA A 291 18.97 52.06 19.53
C ALA A 291 19.84 53.34 19.36
N SER A 292 21.03 53.20 18.78
CA SER A 292 21.59 54.25 17.94
C SER A 292 22.68 53.70 17.01
N GLY A 293 22.54 53.95 15.70
CA GLY A 293 23.69 54.08 14.80
C GLY A 293 23.75 53.16 13.58
N CYS A 294 23.58 53.80 12.42
CA CYS A 294 24.17 53.46 11.12
C CYS A 294 23.66 52.23 10.33
N LEU A 295 22.69 52.55 9.47
CA LEU A 295 22.63 52.08 8.08
C LEU A 295 23.96 52.37 7.35
N HIS A 296 24.80 51.37 7.09
CA HIS A 296 25.65 51.25 5.87
C HIS A 296 26.60 50.06 5.99
N SER A 297 26.34 49.00 5.22
CA SER A 297 27.32 48.19 4.45
C SER A 297 26.74 46.79 4.17
N ILE A 298 26.02 46.67 3.05
CA ILE A 298 25.80 45.37 2.42
C ILE A 298 27.12 45.02 1.70
N SER A 299 28.09 44.58 2.49
CA SER A 299 29.32 43.98 1.98
C SER A 299 29.16 42.46 2.10
N THR A 300 29.36 41.79 0.98
CA THR A 300 29.30 40.34 0.79
C THR A 300 30.21 39.60 1.78
N ASN A 301 29.64 39.13 2.89
CA ASN A 301 30.34 38.35 3.91
C ASN A 301 30.30 36.84 3.58
N ILE A 302 31.23 36.40 2.73
CA ILE A 302 31.49 34.98 2.41
C ILE A 302 31.69 34.10 3.67
N PRO A 303 32.32 34.56 4.78
CA PRO A 303 32.44 33.77 6.01
C PRO A 303 31.10 33.52 6.73
N ALA A 304 30.16 34.46 6.62
CA ALA A 304 28.82 34.31 7.21
C ALA A 304 27.95 33.33 6.40
N GLN A 305 28.08 33.33 5.07
CA GLN A 305 27.40 32.37 4.19
C GLN A 305 27.91 30.94 4.38
N GLN A 306 29.22 30.74 4.52
CA GLN A 306 29.79 29.41 4.82
C GLN A 306 29.30 28.86 6.17
N ASN A 307 29.12 29.73 7.17
CA ASN A 307 28.54 29.37 8.46
C ASN A 307 27.06 28.95 8.34
N ILE A 308 26.24 29.67 7.55
CA ILE A 308 24.82 29.31 7.36
C ILE A 308 24.69 27.97 6.63
N GLN A 309 25.46 27.72 5.58
CA GLN A 309 25.39 26.46 4.84
C GLN A 309 25.75 25.25 5.72
N ALA A 310 26.79 25.38 6.55
CA ALA A 310 27.15 24.35 7.52
C ALA A 310 26.01 24.08 8.53
N ARG A 311 25.35 25.15 9.00
CA ARG A 311 24.19 25.03 9.90
C ARG A 311 22.98 24.38 9.24
N VAL A 312 22.69 24.68 7.96
CA VAL A 312 21.62 24.00 7.20
C VAL A 312 21.92 22.52 7.05
N GLN A 313 23.17 22.17 6.74
CA GLN A 313 23.57 20.77 6.64
C GLN A 313 23.43 20.04 7.99
N GLN A 314 23.84 20.68 9.08
CA GLN A 314 23.67 20.14 10.42
C GLN A 314 22.19 19.96 10.76
N TYR A 315 21.36 20.97 10.49
CA TYR A 315 19.91 20.91 10.70
C TYR A 315 19.27 19.73 9.93
N ALA A 316 19.66 19.52 8.68
CA ALA A 316 19.17 18.41 7.87
C ALA A 316 19.53 17.05 8.51
N VAL A 317 20.75 16.88 9.00
CA VAL A 317 21.17 15.66 9.71
C VAL A 317 20.36 15.45 11.00
N GLU A 318 20.12 16.52 11.76
CA GLU A 318 19.30 16.45 12.97
C GLU A 318 17.83 16.14 12.67
N ARG A 319 17.28 16.69 11.58
CA ARG A 319 15.93 16.37 11.08
C ARG A 319 15.83 14.89 10.75
N GLU A 320 16.74 14.34 9.96
CA GLU A 320 16.72 12.92 9.61
C GLU A 320 16.78 12.02 10.85
N LYS A 321 17.60 12.38 11.85
CA LYS A 321 17.64 11.66 13.14
C LYS A 321 16.31 11.70 13.89
N ARG A 322 15.65 12.86 13.96
CA ARG A 322 14.32 13.00 14.58
C ARG A 322 13.28 12.16 13.85
N ILE A 323 13.29 12.24 12.53
CA ILE A 323 12.40 11.47 11.65
C ILE A 323 12.60 9.96 11.84
N GLU A 324 13.84 9.49 11.84
CA GLU A 324 14.17 8.07 12.01
C GLU A 324 13.71 7.54 13.37
N ALA A 325 13.98 8.28 14.44
CA ALA A 325 13.53 7.93 15.78
C ALA A 325 11.99 7.89 15.88
N PHE A 326 11.31 8.88 15.30
CA PHE A 326 9.85 8.92 15.25
C PHE A 326 9.26 7.74 14.48
N LEU A 327 9.77 7.46 13.27
CA LEU A 327 9.28 6.37 12.43
C LEU A 327 9.55 5.00 13.06
N SER A 328 10.69 4.81 13.72
CA SER A 328 10.97 3.60 14.49
C SER A 328 9.90 3.35 15.55
N GLY A 329 9.51 4.41 16.28
CA GLY A 329 8.41 4.35 17.24
C GLY A 329 7.05 4.02 16.59
N VAL A 330 6.75 4.62 15.44
CA VAL A 330 5.51 4.32 14.68
C VAL A 330 5.48 2.85 14.25
N TYR A 331 6.55 2.36 13.66
CA TYR A 331 6.62 0.98 13.16
C TYR A 331 6.60 -0.05 14.29
N SER A 332 7.30 0.22 15.41
CA SER A 332 7.22 -0.64 16.60
C SER A 332 5.79 -0.76 17.10
N ARG A 333 5.04 0.35 17.22
CA ARG A 333 3.63 0.31 17.65
C ARG A 333 2.75 -0.53 16.71
N ARG A 334 2.99 -0.45 15.40
CA ARG A 334 2.26 -1.26 14.40
C ARG A 334 2.57 -2.74 14.54
N GLU A 335 3.83 -3.09 14.70
CA GLU A 335 4.25 -4.48 14.92
C GLU A 335 3.68 -5.03 16.23
N ASP A 336 3.75 -4.25 17.32
CA ASP A 336 3.23 -4.65 18.63
C ASP A 336 1.72 -4.85 18.59
N TYR A 337 1.00 -3.99 17.85
CA TYR A 337 -0.42 -4.19 17.61
C TYR A 337 -0.70 -5.51 16.90
N ILE A 338 -0.01 -5.82 15.80
CA ILE A 338 -0.18 -7.11 15.09
C ILE A 338 0.16 -8.29 16.02
N LYS A 339 1.26 -8.22 16.79
CA LYS A 339 1.63 -9.26 17.75
C LYS A 339 0.57 -9.45 18.84
N SER A 340 -0.08 -8.38 19.29
CA SER A 340 -1.17 -8.43 20.28
C SER A 340 -2.45 -9.11 19.76
N LEU A 341 -2.58 -9.23 18.44
CA LEU A 341 -3.67 -9.94 17.77
C LEU A 341 -3.36 -11.43 17.59
N LEU A 342 -2.14 -11.90 17.82
CA LEU A 342 -1.83 -13.32 17.69
C LEU A 342 -2.43 -14.10 18.87
N PRO A 343 -3.13 -15.21 18.61
CA PRO A 343 -3.74 -15.99 19.68
C PRO A 343 -2.66 -16.66 20.55
N SER A 344 -2.87 -16.67 21.87
CA SER A 344 -1.93 -17.23 22.86
C SER A 344 -1.80 -18.76 22.76
N HIS A 345 -2.76 -19.40 22.12
CA HIS A 345 -2.81 -20.82 21.77
C HIS A 345 -3.29 -20.95 20.33
N PRO A 346 -2.78 -21.90 19.53
CA PRO A 346 -3.22 -22.06 18.14
C PRO A 346 -4.73 -22.29 18.12
N VAL A 347 -5.45 -21.43 17.39
CA VAL A 347 -6.90 -21.58 17.18
C VAL A 347 -7.10 -22.93 16.51
N MET A 348 -7.73 -23.87 17.23
CA MET A 348 -8.20 -25.11 16.61
C MET A 348 -9.30 -24.73 15.61
N ILE A 349 -8.92 -24.62 14.33
CA ILE A 349 -9.87 -24.53 13.23
C ILE A 349 -10.78 -25.76 13.36
N PRO A 350 -12.11 -25.60 13.53
CA PRO A 350 -13.00 -26.75 13.56
C PRO A 350 -12.83 -27.50 12.25
N LYS A 351 -12.45 -28.78 12.32
CA LYS A 351 -12.52 -29.67 11.16
C LYS A 351 -13.96 -29.59 10.63
N PRO A 352 -14.16 -29.50 9.30
CA PRO A 352 -15.51 -29.59 8.76
C PRO A 352 -16.14 -30.86 9.31
N ALA A 353 -17.27 -30.73 9.99
CA ALA A 353 -18.02 -31.86 10.51
C ALA A 353 -18.31 -32.77 9.31
N MET A 354 -17.64 -33.93 9.27
CA MET A 354 -18.09 -35.03 8.43
C MET A 354 -19.53 -35.31 8.87
N LEU A 355 -20.46 -35.07 7.95
CA LEU A 355 -21.82 -35.58 8.02
C LEU A 355 -21.73 -37.09 8.26
N LEU A 356 -21.82 -37.48 9.54
CA LEU A 356 -22.05 -38.86 9.94
C LEU A 356 -23.44 -39.21 9.46
N SER A 357 -23.50 -40.04 8.42
CA SER A 357 -24.69 -40.77 8.03
C SER A 357 -25.08 -41.73 9.16
N ALA A 358 -25.97 -41.28 10.03
CA ALA A 358 -26.72 -42.18 10.87
C ALA A 358 -27.81 -42.83 10.00
N LYS A 359 -27.66 -44.14 9.74
CA LYS A 359 -28.78 -44.98 9.36
C LYS A 359 -29.83 -44.89 10.47
N LEU A 360 -31.04 -44.48 10.09
CA LEU A 360 -32.24 -44.75 10.88
C LEU A 360 -32.81 -46.08 10.37
N ASP A 361 -33.25 -46.90 11.32
CA ASP A 361 -33.82 -48.25 11.12
C ASP A 361 -35.00 -48.29 10.13
#